data_AF-A0A1Q3RP26-F1
#
_entry.id   AF-A0A1Q3RP26-F1
#
_cell.length_a   1.000
_cell.length_b   1.000
_cell.length_c   1.000
_cell.angle_alpha   90.00
_cell.angle_beta   90.00
_cell.angle_gamma   90.00
#
_symmetry.space_group_name_H-M   'P 1'
#
loop_
_entity.id
_entity.type
_entity.pdbx_description
1 polymer ?
#
loop_
_entity_poly.entity_id
_entity_poly.type
_entity_poly.pdbx_seq_one_letter_code
_entity_poly.pdbx_strand_id
1 'polypeptide(L)'
;MLEIALILIVITSITAIQTRYLRQAVLYLGLFSMAISFVYLMYGAPDVALAEAIIGSTLSTILFIVALQKYKIYTIYYALQADELEENGQLSIHKQQLIKTLEKFCTKQELEAQIIYSTEPLEHIIAQHQYALILVEKNDVITIYAHPENYKFDSLKQFLEIEAHPRYHYEFLKVEEDIL
;
A
#
# COMPACT_ATOMS: atom_id res chain seq x y z
N MET A 1 29.21 -17.33 -28.41
CA MET A 1 29.12 -16.32 -27.31
C MET A 1 27.99 -15.32 -27.56
N LEU A 2 27.94 -14.67 -28.73
CA LEU A 2 26.90 -13.67 -29.04
C LEU A 2 25.49 -14.27 -29.04
N GLU A 3 25.31 -15.42 -29.69
CA GLU A 3 24.01 -16.11 -29.77
C GLU A 3 23.42 -16.42 -28.38
N ILE A 4 24.27 -16.84 -27.44
CA ILE A 4 23.86 -17.13 -26.06
C ILE A 4 23.38 -15.85 -25.37
N ALA A 5 24.08 -14.73 -25.59
CA ALA A 5 23.69 -13.44 -25.02
C ALA A 5 22.35 -12.94 -25.61
N LEU A 6 22.12 -13.13 -26.92
CA LEU A 6 20.84 -12.79 -27.56
C LEU A 6 19.68 -13.65 -27.02
N ILE A 7 19.91 -14.95 -26.83
CA ILE A 7 18.93 -15.84 -26.21
C ILE A 7 18.63 -15.41 -24.76
N LEU A 8 19.66 -15.04 -23.99
CA LEU A 8 19.50 -14.53 -22.63
C LEU A 8 18.65 -13.25 -22.58
N ILE A 9 18.85 -12.32 -23.52
CA ILE A 9 18.05 -11.10 -23.64
C ILE A 9 16.57 -11.46 -23.84
N VAL A 10 16.25 -12.38 -24.76
CA VAL A 10 14.86 -12.78 -25.01
C VAL A 10 14.23 -13.44 -23.77
N ILE A 11 14.95 -14.33 -23.11
CA ILE A 11 14.47 -15.00 -21.89
C ILE A 11 14.17 -13.96 -20.80
N THR A 12 15.12 -13.06 -20.53
CA THR A 12 14.96 -12.04 -19.50
C THR A 12 13.82 -11.04 -19.80
N SER A 13 13.59 -10.71 -21.08
CA SER A 13 12.42 -9.91 -21.49
C SER A 13 11.10 -10.62 -21.20
N ILE A 14 10.99 -11.90 -21.56
CA ILE A 14 9.77 -12.68 -21.34
C ILE A 14 9.49 -12.81 -19.84
N THR A 15 10.52 -13.14 -19.04
CA THR A 15 10.37 -13.26 -17.59
C THR A 15 10.00 -11.93 -16.94
N ALA A 16 10.54 -10.80 -17.41
CA ALA A 16 10.18 -9.49 -16.89
C ALA A 16 8.69 -9.18 -17.08
N ILE A 17 8.11 -9.56 -18.23
CA ILE A 17 6.70 -9.30 -18.56
C ILE A 17 5.76 -10.29 -17.85
N GLN A 18 6.14 -11.57 -17.75
CA GLN A 18 5.29 -12.60 -17.14
C GLN A 18 5.25 -12.56 -15.61
N THR A 19 6.15 -11.81 -14.99
CA THR A 19 6.26 -11.75 -13.53
C THR A 19 5.08 -11.03 -12.90
N ARG A 20 4.43 -11.68 -11.93
CA ARG A 20 3.27 -11.14 -11.21
C ARG A 20 3.61 -9.95 -10.31
N TYR A 21 4.82 -9.90 -9.77
CA TYR A 21 5.24 -8.88 -8.81
C TYR A 21 6.07 -7.78 -9.49
N LEU A 22 5.58 -6.55 -9.47
CA LEU A 22 6.21 -5.42 -10.16
C LEU A 22 7.66 -5.15 -9.70
N ARG A 23 7.95 -5.36 -8.41
CA ARG A 23 9.33 -5.29 -7.88
C ARG A 23 10.27 -6.30 -8.54
N GLN A 24 9.80 -7.54 -8.73
CA GLN A 24 10.59 -8.59 -9.38
C GLN A 24 10.72 -8.34 -10.89
N ALA A 25 9.67 -7.82 -11.54
CA ALA A 25 9.70 -7.43 -12.94
C ALA A 25 10.80 -6.38 -13.21
N VAL A 26 10.95 -5.39 -12.33
CA VAL A 26 12.01 -4.37 -12.40
C VAL A 26 13.41 -4.97 -12.27
N LEU A 27 13.60 -5.97 -11.40
CA LEU A 27 14.88 -6.67 -11.28
C LEU A 27 15.24 -7.42 -12.57
N TYR A 28 14.25 -8.10 -13.19
CA TYR A 28 14.47 -8.78 -14.47
C TYR A 28 14.76 -7.79 -15.61
N LEU A 29 14.17 -6.60 -15.58
CA LEU A 29 14.48 -5.52 -16.52
C LEU A 29 15.92 -5.02 -16.36
N GLY A 30 16.42 -4.92 -15.13
CA GLY A 30 17.83 -4.60 -14.86
C GLY A 30 18.78 -5.66 -15.42
N LEU A 31 18.45 -6.96 -15.23
CA LEU A 31 19.23 -8.06 -15.78
C LEU A 31 19.23 -8.08 -17.32
N PHE A 32 18.08 -7.75 -17.92
CA PHE A 32 17.95 -7.57 -19.37
C PHE A 32 18.89 -6.48 -19.89
N SER A 33 18.94 -5.31 -19.23
CA SER A 33 19.87 -4.24 -19.59
C SER A 33 21.34 -4.64 -19.41
N MET A 34 21.66 -5.38 -18.34
CA MET A 34 23.02 -5.91 -18.14
C MET A 34 23.44 -6.86 -19.28
N ALA A 35 22.52 -7.70 -19.76
CA ALA A 35 22.76 -8.57 -20.92
C ALA A 35 22.97 -7.78 -22.22
N ILE A 36 22.24 -6.68 -22.43
CA ILE A 36 22.45 -5.78 -23.58
C ILE A 36 23.82 -5.09 -23.50
N SER A 37 24.23 -4.60 -22.34
CA SER A 37 25.56 -4.02 -22.14
C SER A 37 26.67 -5.01 -22.51
N PHE A 38 26.51 -6.28 -22.13
CA PHE A 38 27.43 -7.34 -22.52
C PHE A 38 27.48 -7.54 -24.04
N VAL A 39 26.34 -7.48 -24.73
CA VAL A 39 26.28 -7.53 -26.20
C VAL A 39 27.00 -6.33 -26.83
N TYR A 40 26.86 -5.12 -26.29
CA TYR A 40 27.61 -3.95 -26.78
C TYR A 40 29.12 -4.09 -26.64
N LEU A 41 29.61 -4.70 -25.55
CA LEU A 41 31.02 -5.04 -25.41
C LEU A 41 31.48 -6.00 -26.51
N MET A 42 30.67 -7.02 -26.83
CA MET A 42 30.98 -7.97 -27.89
C MET A 42 31.02 -7.35 -29.29
N TYR A 43 30.24 -6.29 -29.52
CA TYR A 43 30.27 -5.51 -30.76
C TYR A 43 31.42 -4.49 -30.83
N GLY A 44 32.29 -4.43 -29.81
CA GLY A 44 33.40 -3.49 -29.78
C GLY A 44 32.98 -2.05 -29.48
N ALA A 45 31.82 -1.86 -28.84
CA ALA A 45 31.32 -0.55 -28.42
C ALA A 45 31.37 -0.40 -26.88
N PRO A 46 32.58 -0.23 -26.28
CA PRO A 46 32.75 -0.20 -24.83
C PRO A 46 32.10 1.03 -24.17
N ASP A 47 32.11 2.19 -24.82
CA ASP A 47 31.52 3.41 -24.27
C ASP A 47 29.99 3.29 -24.15
N VAL A 48 29.36 2.72 -25.18
CA VAL A 48 27.91 2.45 -25.19
C VAL A 48 27.57 1.38 -24.17
N ALA A 49 28.40 0.33 -24.04
CA ALA A 49 28.20 -0.71 -23.04
C ALA A 49 28.25 -0.15 -21.61
N LEU A 50 29.21 0.71 -21.31
CA LEU A 50 29.34 1.33 -20.00
C LEU A 50 28.13 2.23 -19.70
N ALA A 51 27.70 3.05 -20.68
CA ALA A 51 26.51 3.87 -20.54
C ALA A 51 25.25 3.04 -20.27
N GLU A 52 25.05 1.94 -21.00
CA GLU A 52 23.91 1.04 -20.81
C GLU A 52 23.92 0.37 -19.43
N ALA A 53 25.08 -0.11 -18.95
CA ALA A 53 25.17 -0.73 -17.63
C ALA A 53 24.82 0.25 -16.49
N ILE A 54 25.28 1.51 -16.62
CA ILE A 54 25.00 2.54 -15.61
C ILE A 54 23.53 2.97 -15.68
N ILE A 55 23.04 3.30 -16.86
CA ILE A 55 21.70 3.89 -17.03
C ILE A 55 20.62 2.81 -16.93
N GLY A 56 20.72 1.76 -17.74
CA GLY A 56 19.67 0.76 -17.88
C GLY A 56 19.65 -0.26 -16.73
N SER A 57 20.81 -0.74 -16.26
CA SER A 57 20.84 -1.72 -15.17
C SER A 57 20.80 -1.07 -13.79
N THR A 58 21.41 0.10 -13.58
CA THR A 58 21.56 0.68 -12.24
C THR A 58 20.57 1.80 -11.98
N LEU A 59 20.65 2.92 -12.73
CA LEU A 59 19.82 4.10 -12.48
C LEU A 59 18.33 3.82 -12.69
N SER A 60 17.98 3.19 -13.82
CA SER A 60 16.60 2.82 -14.13
C SER A 60 16.00 1.92 -13.05
N THR A 61 16.73 0.89 -12.62
CA THR A 61 16.31 -0.01 -11.54
C THR A 61 16.07 0.72 -10.22
N ILE A 62 16.99 1.62 -9.81
CA ILE A 62 16.83 2.42 -8.59
C ILE A 62 15.61 3.33 -8.71
N LEU A 63 15.46 4.05 -9.82
CA LEU A 63 14.32 4.94 -10.04
C LEU A 63 12.99 4.18 -10.03
N PHE A 64 12.93 3.00 -10.65
CA PHE A 64 11.75 2.16 -10.58
C PHE A 64 11.47 1.66 -9.18
N ILE A 65 12.47 1.20 -8.42
CA ILE A 65 12.27 0.77 -7.03
C ILE A 65 11.76 1.93 -6.17
N VAL A 66 12.34 3.12 -6.30
CA VAL A 66 11.89 4.32 -5.58
C VAL A 66 10.47 4.71 -6.00
N ALA A 67 10.15 4.67 -7.29
CA ALA A 67 8.79 4.96 -7.77
C ALA A 67 7.76 3.90 -7.32
N LEU A 68 8.20 2.64 -7.18
CA LEU A 68 7.41 1.55 -6.65
C LEU A 68 7.28 1.57 -5.13
N GLN A 69 8.12 2.35 -4.44
CA GLN A 69 7.94 2.70 -3.04
C GLN A 69 6.76 3.68 -2.91
N LYS A 70 5.58 3.25 -3.36
CA LYS A 70 4.31 3.87 -2.99
C LYS A 70 3.99 3.40 -1.59
N TYR A 71 4.14 4.30 -0.63
CA TYR A 71 3.28 4.26 0.54
C TYR A 71 1.85 4.39 0.04
N LYS A 72 1.08 3.29 0.06
CA LYS A 72 -0.36 3.42 -0.12
C LYS A 72 -0.87 4.10 1.13
N ILE A 73 -1.22 5.38 1.00
CA ILE A 73 -1.84 6.14 2.07
C ILE A 73 -3.16 5.43 2.39
N TYR A 74 -3.24 4.91 3.60
CA TYR A 74 -4.41 4.21 4.10
C TYR A 74 -5.17 5.20 4.99
N THR A 75 -6.08 5.93 4.35
CA THR A 75 -6.85 7.01 5.00
C THR A 75 -7.93 6.42 5.89
N ILE A 76 -7.84 6.71 7.19
CA ILE A 76 -8.75 6.26 8.22
C ILE A 76 -9.46 7.51 8.76
N TYR A 77 -10.75 7.62 8.49
CA TYR A 77 -11.58 8.64 9.09
C TYR A 77 -12.08 8.17 10.46
N TYR A 78 -12.08 9.05 11.44
CA TYR A 78 -12.69 8.83 12.73
C TYR A 78 -13.81 9.87 12.90
N ALA A 79 -15.07 9.41 12.90
CA ALA A 79 -16.24 10.25 13.06
C ALA A 79 -16.45 10.55 14.56
N LEU A 80 -16.22 11.80 14.95
CA LEU A 80 -16.43 12.29 16.31
C LEU A 80 -17.88 12.75 16.48
N GLN A 81 -18.49 12.43 17.63
CA GLN A 81 -19.77 13.03 18.01
C GLN A 81 -19.53 14.39 18.68
N ALA A 82 -20.44 15.36 18.45
CA ALA A 82 -20.29 16.74 18.94
C ALA A 82 -20.13 16.84 20.47
N ASP A 83 -20.73 15.93 21.24
CA ASP A 83 -20.61 15.87 22.71
C ASP A 83 -19.21 15.44 23.20
N GLU A 84 -18.42 14.76 22.37
CA GLU A 84 -17.10 14.25 22.77
C GLU A 84 -15.99 15.32 22.72
N LEU A 85 -16.29 16.51 22.19
CA LEU A 85 -15.35 17.64 22.16
C LEU A 85 -15.33 18.42 23.49
N GLU A 86 -16.37 18.28 24.32
CA GLU A 86 -16.54 19.09 25.55
C GLU A 86 -15.97 18.41 26.82
N GLU A 87 -16.01 17.08 26.92
CA GLU A 87 -15.48 16.35 28.07
C GLU A 87 -13.98 16.02 27.93
N ASN A 88 -13.15 17.03 28.20
CA ASN A 88 -11.69 16.95 28.36
C ASN A 88 -10.94 16.42 27.12
N GLY A 89 -10.05 17.23 26.54
CA GLY A 89 -9.24 16.93 25.35
C GLY A 89 -8.25 15.73 25.43
N GLN A 90 -8.54 14.72 26.24
CA GLN A 90 -7.94 13.39 26.21
C GLN A 90 -8.84 12.46 25.40
N LEU A 91 -8.39 12.11 24.19
CA LEU A 91 -8.89 10.93 23.48
C LEU A 91 -8.91 9.77 24.49
N SER A 92 -10.07 9.15 24.72
CA SER A 92 -10.19 8.00 25.63
C SER A 92 -9.05 7.01 25.38
N ILE A 93 -8.43 6.48 26.44
CA ILE A 93 -7.25 5.58 26.38
C ILE A 93 -7.48 4.45 25.35
N HIS A 94 -8.74 4.03 25.19
CA HIS A 94 -9.19 3.03 24.23
C HIS A 94 -9.09 3.48 22.77
N LYS A 95 -9.46 4.73 22.45
CA LYS A 95 -9.31 5.32 21.11
C LYS A 95 -7.84 5.34 20.69
N GLN A 96 -6.95 5.70 21.62
CA GLN A 96 -5.50 5.69 21.39
C GLN A 96 -4.96 4.27 21.16
N GLN A 97 -5.49 3.26 21.86
CA GLN A 97 -5.09 1.86 21.65
C GLN A 97 -5.53 1.35 20.28
N LEU A 98 -6.77 1.63 19.87
CA LEU A 98 -7.27 1.24 18.54
C LEU A 98 -6.41 1.86 17.44
N ILE A 99 -6.14 3.16 17.54
CA ILE A 99 -5.30 3.88 16.58
C ILE A 99 -3.91 3.25 16.48
N LYS A 100 -3.25 2.98 17.62
CA LYS A 100 -1.94 2.32 17.63
C LYS A 100 -1.98 0.93 16.97
N THR A 101 -3.05 0.17 17.19
CA THR A 101 -3.24 -1.14 16.55
C THR A 101 -3.40 -0.99 15.03
N LEU A 102 -4.17 0.00 14.56
CA LEU A 102 -4.34 0.29 13.14
C LEU A 102 -3.05 0.80 12.48
N GLU A 103 -2.28 1.66 13.15
CA GLU A 103 -0.95 2.08 12.71
C GLU A 103 0.02 0.90 12.61
N LYS A 104 -0.02 -0.02 13.58
CA LYS A 104 0.77 -1.25 13.57
C LYS A 104 0.38 -2.17 12.42
N PHE A 105 -0.92 -2.29 12.13
CA PHE A 105 -1.42 -3.03 10.96
C PHE A 105 -0.90 -2.42 9.66
N CYS A 106 -1.03 -1.10 9.50
CA CYS A 106 -0.56 -0.37 8.32
C CYS A 106 0.94 -0.58 8.12
N THR A 107 1.73 -0.42 9.18
CA THR A 107 3.19 -0.64 9.16
C THR A 107 3.55 -2.06 8.72
N LYS A 108 2.86 -3.09 9.24
CA LYS A 108 3.07 -4.48 8.84
C LYS A 108 2.71 -4.77 7.37
N GLN A 109 1.83 -3.96 6.78
CA GLN A 109 1.36 -4.11 5.40
C GLN A 109 2.08 -3.17 4.43
N GLU A 110 3.16 -2.50 4.84
CA GLU A 110 3.89 -1.48 4.06
C GLU A 110 2.98 -0.30 3.64
N LEU A 111 1.99 0.05 4.47
CA LEU A 111 1.05 1.15 4.28
C LEU A 111 1.41 2.33 5.19
N GLU A 112 1.08 3.54 4.76
CA GLU A 112 1.20 4.75 5.59
C GLU A 112 -0.19 5.13 6.10
N ALA A 113 -0.40 5.02 7.40
CA ALA A 113 -1.68 5.36 8.01
C ALA A 113 -1.86 6.89 8.02
N GLN A 114 -2.97 7.37 7.46
CA GLN A 114 -3.37 8.77 7.61
C GLN A 114 -4.68 8.81 8.39
N ILE A 115 -4.64 9.39 9.60
CA ILE A 115 -5.80 9.44 10.49
C ILE A 115 -6.40 10.85 10.41
N ILE A 116 -7.68 10.92 10.06
CA ILE A 116 -8.44 12.17 9.93
C ILE A 116 -9.60 12.13 10.90
N TYR A 117 -9.62 13.04 11.86
CA TYR A 117 -10.75 13.20 12.77
C TYR A 117 -11.73 14.18 12.13
N SER A 118 -12.98 13.75 11.95
CA SER A 118 -14.03 14.55 11.33
C SER A 118 -15.27 14.57 12.20
N THR A 119 -15.94 15.72 12.28
CA THR A 119 -17.28 15.88 12.87
C THR A 119 -18.38 15.81 11.81
N GLU A 120 -18.02 15.57 10.55
CA GLU A 120 -18.96 15.42 9.44
C GLU A 120 -19.78 14.13 9.59
N PRO A 121 -21.05 14.12 9.15
CA PRO A 121 -21.86 12.91 9.17
C PRO A 121 -21.29 11.86 8.21
N LEU A 122 -21.49 10.58 8.56
CA LEU A 122 -20.97 9.42 7.82
C LEU A 122 -21.27 9.50 6.30
N GLU A 123 -22.49 9.88 5.93
CA GLU A 123 -22.94 10.01 4.54
C GLU A 123 -22.09 11.03 3.75
N HIS A 124 -21.70 12.13 4.37
CA HIS A 124 -20.90 13.16 3.73
C HIS A 124 -19.47 12.68 3.48
N ILE A 125 -18.92 11.93 4.44
CA ILE A 125 -17.58 11.33 4.31
C ILE A 125 -17.56 10.29 3.19
N ILE A 126 -18.61 9.48 3.11
CA ILE A 126 -18.75 8.47 2.06
C ILE A 126 -18.85 9.12 0.67
N ALA A 127 -19.62 10.20 0.54
CA ALA A 127 -19.89 10.84 -0.75
C ALA A 127 -18.76 11.76 -1.24
N GLN A 128 -18.03 12.43 -0.34
CA GLN A 128 -17.11 13.52 -0.72
C GLN A 128 -15.63 13.22 -0.52
N HIS A 129 -15.28 12.20 0.26
CA HIS A 129 -13.87 11.94 0.62
C HIS A 129 -13.39 10.57 0.14
N GLN A 130 -12.10 10.47 -0.15
CA GLN A 130 -11.45 9.17 -0.35
C GLN A 130 -11.04 8.59 1.00
N TYR A 131 -11.62 7.44 1.36
CA TYR A 131 -11.33 6.75 2.60
C TYR A 131 -11.00 5.28 2.32
N ALA A 132 -10.14 4.70 3.15
CA ALA A 132 -10.00 3.24 3.23
C ALA A 132 -10.93 2.68 4.30
N LEU A 133 -11.01 3.38 5.44
CA LEU A 133 -11.86 3.02 6.58
C LEU A 133 -12.49 4.27 7.18
N ILE A 134 -13.70 4.12 7.73
CA ILE A 134 -14.36 5.09 8.59
C ILE A 134 -14.70 4.38 9.90
N LEU A 135 -14.28 4.96 11.01
CA LEU A 135 -14.53 4.49 12.36
C LEU A 135 -15.63 5.35 12.96
N VAL A 136 -16.71 4.72 13.41
CA VAL A 136 -17.83 5.38 14.08
C VAL A 136 -18.03 4.71 15.42
N GLU A 137 -17.96 5.49 16.49
CA GLU A 137 -18.25 5.01 17.85
C GLU A 137 -19.68 5.42 18.22
N LYS A 138 -20.52 4.44 18.58
CA LYS A 138 -21.89 4.65 19.09
C LYS A 138 -22.13 3.71 20.27
N ASN A 139 -22.52 4.25 21.42
CA ASN A 139 -22.92 3.47 22.60
C ASN A 139 -21.92 2.37 23.00
N ASP A 140 -20.62 2.70 23.09
CA ASP A 140 -19.54 1.75 23.45
C ASP A 140 -19.29 0.63 22.41
N VAL A 141 -19.86 0.76 21.21
CA VAL A 141 -19.62 -0.11 20.05
C VAL A 141 -18.88 0.68 18.98
N ILE A 142 -17.79 0.08 18.46
CA ILE A 142 -17.00 0.66 17.37
C ILE A 142 -17.39 -0.04 16.08
N THR A 143 -18.03 0.71 15.18
CA THR A 143 -18.41 0.25 13.85
C THR A 143 -17.33 0.70 12.86
N ILE A 144 -16.75 -0.26 12.13
CA ILE A 144 -15.70 -0.05 11.13
C ILE A 144 -16.33 -0.19 9.75
N TYR A 145 -16.50 0.93 9.05
CA TYR A 145 -16.95 0.98 7.67
C TYR A 145 -15.77 0.92 6.73
N ALA A 146 -15.67 -0.11 5.91
CA ALA A 146 -14.65 -0.20 4.89
C ALA A 146 -15.17 0.21 3.52
N HIS A 147 -14.32 0.91 2.78
CA HIS A 147 -14.59 1.22 1.37
C HIS A 147 -14.82 -0.08 0.58
N PRO A 148 -15.75 -0.12 -0.40
CA PRO A 148 -16.07 -1.33 -1.18
C PRO A 148 -14.83 -1.97 -1.82
N GLU A 149 -13.94 -1.13 -2.36
CA GLU A 149 -12.70 -1.56 -3.01
C GLU A 149 -11.53 -1.86 -2.05
N ASN A 150 -11.77 -1.87 -0.74
CA ASN A 150 -10.73 -2.12 0.25
C ASN A 150 -10.27 -3.58 0.26
N TYR A 151 -9.29 -3.89 -0.60
CA TYR A 151 -8.67 -5.21 -0.76
C TYR A 151 -7.93 -5.72 0.50
N LYS A 152 -7.79 -4.91 1.55
CA LYS A 152 -7.14 -5.29 2.82
C LYS A 152 -8.13 -5.53 3.96
N PHE A 153 -9.43 -5.41 3.71
CA PHE A 153 -10.47 -5.56 4.72
C PHE A 153 -10.42 -6.92 5.44
N ASP A 154 -10.27 -8.02 4.70
CA ASP A 154 -10.24 -9.35 5.32
C ASP A 154 -8.99 -9.55 6.19
N SER A 155 -7.85 -9.01 5.76
CA SER A 155 -6.61 -9.01 6.55
C SER A 155 -6.73 -8.15 7.80
N LEU A 156 -7.43 -7.01 7.72
CA LEU A 156 -7.68 -6.13 8.85
C LEU A 156 -8.60 -6.81 9.88
N LYS A 157 -9.69 -7.44 9.42
CA LYS A 157 -10.61 -8.17 10.28
C LYS A 157 -9.89 -9.27 11.06
N GLN A 158 -9.11 -10.09 10.37
CA GLN A 158 -8.31 -11.15 11.01
C GLN A 158 -7.27 -10.58 12.00
N PHE A 159 -6.65 -9.46 11.66
CA PHE A 159 -5.67 -8.81 12.53
C PHE A 159 -6.30 -8.29 13.83
N LEU A 160 -7.46 -7.64 13.72
CA LEU A 160 -8.21 -7.16 14.87
C LEU A 160 -8.78 -8.32 15.69
N GLU A 161 -9.22 -9.42 15.09
CA GLU A 161 -9.65 -10.60 15.86
C GLU A 161 -8.53 -11.23 16.70
N ILE A 162 -7.28 -11.16 16.22
CA ILE A 162 -6.11 -11.72 16.92
C ILE A 162 -5.55 -10.75 17.99
N GLU A 163 -5.53 -9.45 17.69
CA GLU A 163 -4.82 -8.45 18.50
C GLU A 163 -5.76 -7.53 19.29
N ALA A 164 -7.08 -7.54 19.03
CA ALA A 164 -8.02 -6.71 19.77
C ALA A 164 -8.34 -7.31 21.14
N HIS A 165 -8.42 -6.42 22.13
CA HIS A 165 -8.81 -6.79 23.49
C HIS A 165 -10.27 -7.27 23.53
N PRO A 166 -10.58 -8.34 24.30
CA PRO A 166 -11.87 -9.06 24.30
C PRO A 166 -13.06 -8.30 24.92
N ARG A 167 -12.95 -6.98 25.14
CA ARG A 167 -13.95 -6.19 25.86
C ARG A 167 -14.84 -5.33 24.96
N TYR A 168 -14.57 -5.28 23.65
CA TYR A 168 -15.36 -4.50 22.68
C TYR A 168 -15.90 -5.37 21.56
N HIS A 169 -17.15 -5.12 21.19
CA HIS A 169 -17.76 -5.70 20.01
C HIS A 169 -17.40 -4.82 18.81
N TYR A 170 -16.57 -5.34 17.90
CA TYR A 170 -16.27 -4.66 16.65
C TYR A 170 -17.29 -5.09 15.61
N GLU A 171 -18.06 -4.12 15.10
CA GLU A 171 -18.97 -4.38 14.00
C GLU A 171 -18.31 -3.97 12.70
N PHE A 172 -18.06 -4.95 11.83
CA PHE A 172 -17.40 -4.75 10.55
C PHE A 172 -18.45 -4.66 9.45
N LEU A 173 -18.63 -3.46 8.89
CA LEU A 173 -19.54 -3.23 7.78
C LEU A 173 -18.72 -2.88 6.54
N LYS A 174 -18.94 -3.60 5.44
CA LYS A 174 -18.58 -3.06 4.13
C LYS A 174 -19.68 -2.08 3.78
N VAL A 175 -19.31 -0.88 3.30
CA VAL A 175 -20.29 0.02 2.71
C VAL A 175 -20.76 -0.66 1.42
N GLU A 176 -21.83 -1.44 1.50
CA GLU A 176 -22.57 -1.90 0.32
C GLU A 176 -23.34 -0.71 -0.24
N GLU A 177 -23.55 -0.68 -1.56
CA GLU A 177 -24.12 0.46 -2.33
C GLU A 177 -25.51 0.94 -1.87
N ASP A 178 -26.10 0.35 -0.84
CA ASP A 178 -27.46 0.61 -0.33
C ASP A 178 -27.55 1.68 0.79
N ILE A 179 -26.52 2.50 1.00
CA ILE A 179 -26.60 3.71 1.88
C ILE A 179 -26.53 5.00 1.05
N LEU A 180 -27.23 5.01 -0.10
CA LEU A 180 -27.49 6.18 -0.93
C LEU A 180 -29.00 6.45 -1.04
#